data_AF-A0A955RFE9-F1
#
_entry.id   AF-A0A955RFE9-F1
#
_cell.length_a   1.000
_cell.length_b   1.000
_cell.length_c   1.000
_cell.angle_alpha   90.00
_cell.angle_beta   90.00
_cell.angle_gamma   90.00
#
_symmetry.space_group_name_H-M   'P 1'
#
loop_
_entity.id
_entity.type
_entity.pdbx_description
1 polymer ?
#
loop_
_entity_poly.entity_id
_entity_poly.type
_entity_poly.pdbx_seq_one_letter_code
_entity_poly.pdbx_strand_id
1 'polypeptide(L)'
;MRWWLLFGVLAAGCERAPSADTVVNHETGPTDTGTTTDTQTTDPTVCVSGTTWTGGDRESPLMHPGMDCIACHTSRNEGPNLIVAGTVYSRLHEPDDCNGRSGIVVEITGDDGQVFEATTNPAGNFFLYAGTALVTPYTARVLVDGVEAARMIGAQTEGSCGSCHTVDGAEGAPGRIVVGDP
;
A
#
# COMPACT_ATOMS: atom_id res chain seq x y z
N MET A 1 42.97 -19.34 1.78
CA MET A 1 42.31 -19.38 3.10
C MET A 1 41.97 -17.96 3.55
N ARG A 2 40.82 -17.80 4.22
CA ARG A 2 40.25 -16.61 4.89
C ARG A 2 39.30 -15.72 4.06
N TRP A 3 38.07 -16.23 3.97
CA TRP A 3 36.84 -15.58 4.42
C TRP A 3 36.97 -14.17 5.00
N TRP A 4 36.18 -13.25 4.45
CA TRP A 4 35.42 -12.29 5.24
C TRP A 4 33.99 -12.25 4.70
N LEU A 5 33.09 -12.86 5.47
CA LEU A 5 31.67 -12.56 5.49
C LEU A 5 31.50 -11.18 6.12
N LEU A 6 30.78 -10.29 5.44
CA LEU A 6 30.04 -9.22 6.09
C LEU A 6 28.59 -9.38 5.66
N PHE A 7 27.89 -10.22 6.44
CA PHE A 7 26.44 -10.19 6.58
C PHE A 7 26.07 -8.85 7.23
N GLY A 8 25.05 -8.18 6.71
CA GLY A 8 24.36 -7.12 7.44
C GLY A 8 23.76 -6.02 6.59
N VAL A 9 22.71 -6.33 5.83
CA VAL A 9 21.47 -5.51 5.85
C VAL A 9 20.31 -6.49 5.74
N LEU A 10 19.74 -6.85 6.89
CA LEU A 10 18.40 -7.41 7.00
C LEU A 10 17.56 -6.31 7.62
N ALA A 11 16.95 -5.49 6.79
CA ALA A 11 15.76 -4.73 7.15
C ALA A 11 14.69 -5.16 6.13
N ALA A 12 14.01 -6.25 6.48
CA ALA A 12 12.80 -6.67 5.79
C ALA A 12 11.65 -5.91 6.45
N GLY A 13 10.95 -5.08 5.67
CA GLY A 13 9.76 -4.35 6.10
C GLY A 13 9.91 -2.86 5.85
N CYS A 14 9.12 -2.36 4.90
CA CYS A 14 8.71 -0.97 4.73
C CYS A 14 9.70 0.09 5.25
N GLU A 15 10.95 0.05 4.79
CA GLU A 15 11.89 1.13 5.06
C GLU A 15 11.80 2.19 3.97
N ARG A 16 11.82 3.44 4.43
CA ARG A 16 11.73 4.65 3.61
C ARG A 16 12.89 4.67 2.61
N ALA A 17 12.59 4.71 1.30
CA ALA A 17 13.59 5.17 0.36
C ALA A 17 14.01 6.60 0.77
N PRO A 18 15.30 6.95 0.75
CA PRO A 18 15.72 8.31 1.09
C PRO A 18 14.97 9.27 0.16
N SER A 19 14.12 10.11 0.77
CA SER A 19 13.42 11.16 0.04
C SER A 19 14.50 12.01 -0.62
N ALA A 20 14.50 12.08 -1.95
CA ALA A 20 15.20 13.16 -2.62
C ALA A 20 14.45 14.44 -2.21
N ASP A 21 14.97 15.12 -1.18
CA ASP A 21 14.60 16.48 -0.84
C ASP A 21 14.76 17.32 -2.11
N THR A 22 13.67 17.49 -2.85
CA THR A 22 13.57 18.56 -3.83
C THR A 22 13.33 19.80 -3.01
N VAL A 23 14.44 20.39 -2.58
CA VAL A 23 14.53 21.79 -2.18
C VAL A 23 13.89 22.62 -3.29
N VAL A 24 12.62 22.99 -3.11
CA VAL A 24 12.03 24.11 -3.82
C VAL A 24 12.73 25.36 -3.27
N ASN A 25 13.77 25.79 -3.97
CA ASN A 25 14.43 27.07 -3.72
C ASN A 25 13.38 28.18 -3.93
N HIS A 26 12.87 28.76 -2.85
CA HIS A 26 12.16 30.02 -2.92
C HIS A 26 13.16 31.14 -2.61
N GLU A 27 13.51 31.87 -3.67
CA GLU A 27 14.44 33.00 -3.66
C GLU A 27 14.00 34.12 -2.69
N THR A 28 14.99 34.87 -2.22
CA THR A 28 14.98 35.82 -1.09
C THR A 28 14.09 37.05 -1.25
N GLY A 29 13.32 37.40 -0.21
CA GLY A 29 12.67 38.70 0.00
C GLY A 29 11.95 38.79 1.37
N PRO A 30 11.88 39.96 2.04
CA PRO A 30 12.21 40.07 3.47
C PRO A 30 11.05 39.97 4.46
N THR A 31 11.39 39.43 5.64
CA THR A 31 10.81 39.59 6.98
C THR A 31 9.33 39.97 7.08
N ASP A 32 8.50 38.99 7.43
CA ASP A 32 7.36 39.26 8.28
C ASP A 32 7.24 38.21 9.39
N THR A 33 6.95 38.69 10.58
CA THR A 33 7.00 37.94 11.83
C THR A 33 5.71 37.15 11.97
N GLY A 34 5.65 35.99 11.33
CA GLY A 34 4.52 35.08 11.41
C GLY A 34 4.93 33.74 11.99
N THR A 35 4.44 33.41 13.18
CA THR A 35 4.39 32.04 13.68
C THR A 35 3.68 31.19 12.64
N THR A 36 4.44 30.46 11.82
CA THR A 36 3.90 29.40 10.98
C THR A 36 3.52 28.25 11.91
N THR A 37 2.32 28.30 12.45
CA THR A 37 1.63 27.07 12.83
C THR A 37 1.47 26.29 11.54
N ASP A 38 2.40 25.37 11.30
CA ASP A 38 2.24 24.29 10.33
C ASP A 38 0.99 23.52 10.75
N THR A 39 -0.15 23.97 10.22
CA THR A 39 -1.39 23.23 10.34
C THR A 39 -1.29 22.16 9.27
N GLN A 40 -0.55 21.10 9.60
CA GLN A 40 -0.73 19.82 8.96
C GLN A 40 -2.19 19.44 9.17
N THR A 41 -3.03 19.81 8.20
CA THR A 41 -4.43 19.43 8.18
C THR A 41 -4.43 17.93 8.02
N THR A 42 -4.68 17.21 9.11
CA THR A 42 -4.92 15.76 9.05
C THR A 42 -6.18 15.58 8.21
N ASP A 43 -6.02 15.12 6.97
CA ASP A 43 -7.15 14.85 6.07
C ASP A 43 -8.08 13.86 6.79
N PRO A 44 -9.36 14.21 6.99
CA PRO A 44 -10.22 13.47 7.89
C PRO A 44 -10.45 12.04 7.38
N THR A 45 -10.45 11.08 8.31
CA THR A 45 -10.84 9.71 8.03
C THR A 45 -12.32 9.66 7.63
N VAL A 46 -12.58 9.52 6.34
CA VAL A 46 -13.92 9.49 5.75
C VAL A 46 -13.98 8.36 4.72
N CYS A 47 -15.07 7.60 4.73
CA CYS A 47 -15.34 6.64 3.66
C CYS A 47 -15.94 7.36 2.45
N VAL A 48 -15.13 7.58 1.42
CA VAL A 48 -15.50 8.40 0.25
C VAL A 48 -16.48 7.68 -0.66
N SER A 49 -16.37 6.35 -0.75
CA SER A 49 -17.33 5.55 -1.53
C SER A 49 -18.75 5.58 -0.93
N GLY A 50 -18.90 6.01 0.32
CA GLY A 50 -20.17 6.03 1.03
C GLY A 50 -20.75 4.64 1.32
N THR A 51 -20.00 3.57 1.05
CA THR A 51 -20.43 2.19 1.27
C THR A 51 -19.36 1.40 1.98
N THR A 52 -19.78 0.51 2.88
CA THR A 52 -18.86 -0.31 3.67
C THR A 52 -19.17 -1.80 3.51
N TRP A 53 -18.18 -2.63 3.78
CA TRP A 53 -18.37 -4.04 4.06
C TRP A 53 -19.27 -4.21 5.29
N THR A 54 -20.22 -5.13 5.21
CA THR A 54 -21.20 -5.42 6.28
C THR A 54 -21.41 -6.91 6.51
N GLY A 55 -20.65 -7.76 5.81
CA GLY A 55 -20.79 -9.21 5.90
C GLY A 55 -20.12 -9.84 7.12
N GLY A 56 -19.42 -9.06 7.96
CA GLY A 56 -18.55 -9.57 9.02
C GLY A 56 -17.52 -10.56 8.45
N ASP A 57 -17.15 -11.57 9.23
CA ASP A 57 -16.18 -12.59 8.81
C ASP A 57 -16.76 -13.64 7.84
N ARG A 58 -17.90 -13.35 7.19
CA ARG A 58 -18.50 -14.28 6.22
C ARG A 58 -17.66 -14.32 4.94
N GLU A 59 -17.19 -15.52 4.61
CA GLU A 59 -16.40 -15.83 3.41
C GLU A 59 -16.86 -15.08 2.15
N SER A 60 -15.98 -14.26 1.60
CA SER A 60 -16.18 -13.51 0.38
C SER A 60 -14.85 -12.94 -0.13
N PRO A 61 -14.63 -12.80 -1.44
CA PRO A 61 -13.48 -12.06 -1.96
C PRO A 61 -13.52 -10.56 -1.60
N LEU A 62 -14.71 -10.02 -1.27
CA LEU A 62 -14.90 -8.61 -0.91
C LEU A 62 -14.49 -8.29 0.53
N MET A 63 -14.21 -9.30 1.37
CA MET A 63 -14.09 -9.17 2.83
C MET A 63 -13.15 -8.05 3.25
N HIS A 64 -13.60 -7.29 4.24
CA HIS A 64 -12.81 -6.35 5.04
C HIS A 64 -11.76 -5.52 4.28
N PRO A 65 -12.20 -4.65 3.33
CA PRO A 65 -11.28 -3.74 2.67
C PRO A 65 -10.48 -2.90 3.67
N GLY A 66 -9.20 -2.72 3.39
CA GLY A 66 -8.28 -1.96 4.23
C GLY A 66 -7.64 -2.75 5.38
N MET A 67 -8.21 -3.89 5.77
CA MET A 67 -7.61 -4.76 6.79
C MET A 67 -6.52 -5.68 6.23
N ASP A 68 -5.68 -6.19 7.12
CA ASP A 68 -4.64 -7.16 6.80
C ASP A 68 -5.23 -8.56 6.53
N CYS A 69 -5.42 -8.86 5.26
CA CYS A 69 -5.96 -10.13 4.79
C CYS A 69 -5.08 -11.33 5.19
N ILE A 70 -3.76 -11.21 5.02
CA ILE A 70 -2.82 -12.33 5.22
C ILE A 70 -2.71 -12.65 6.70
N ALA A 71 -2.58 -11.65 7.56
CA ALA A 71 -2.52 -11.84 9.01
C ALA A 71 -3.83 -12.44 9.54
N CYS A 72 -4.99 -11.98 9.05
CA CYS A 72 -6.28 -12.55 9.44
C CYS A 72 -6.37 -14.03 9.04
N HIS A 73 -6.16 -14.35 7.76
CA HIS A 73 -6.27 -15.73 7.27
C HIS A 73 -5.24 -16.68 7.92
N THR A 74 -4.02 -16.20 8.17
CA THR A 74 -2.97 -16.99 8.82
C THR A 74 -3.26 -17.24 10.30
N SER A 75 -3.69 -16.21 11.04
CA SER A 75 -3.93 -16.31 12.48
C SER A 75 -5.15 -17.16 12.83
N ARG A 76 -6.19 -17.11 11.99
CA ARG A 76 -7.41 -17.91 12.14
C ARG A 76 -7.30 -19.28 11.47
N ASN A 77 -6.32 -19.46 10.58
CA ASN A 77 -6.20 -20.64 9.72
C ASN A 77 -7.51 -20.90 8.95
N GLU A 78 -8.07 -19.82 8.40
CA GLU A 78 -9.32 -19.77 7.64
C GLU A 78 -9.11 -18.96 6.36
N GLY A 79 -9.91 -19.23 5.32
CA GLY A 79 -9.77 -18.58 4.03
C GLY A 79 -8.60 -19.09 3.17
N PRO A 80 -8.41 -18.52 1.97
CA PRO A 80 -7.31 -18.90 1.09
C PRO A 80 -5.95 -18.41 1.61
N ASN A 81 -4.91 -19.20 1.32
CA ASN A 81 -3.52 -18.75 1.49
C ASN A 81 -3.19 -17.71 0.40
N LEU A 82 -2.84 -16.50 0.83
CA LEU A 82 -2.47 -15.38 -0.04
C LEU A 82 -0.99 -15.05 0.19
N ILE A 83 -0.31 -14.61 -0.87
CA ILE A 83 1.10 -14.19 -0.80
C ILE A 83 1.28 -12.69 -1.03
N VAL A 84 0.27 -12.03 -1.60
CA VAL A 84 0.14 -10.57 -1.68
C VAL A 84 -1.33 -10.25 -1.52
N ALA A 85 -1.69 -9.26 -0.70
CA ALA A 85 -3.07 -8.80 -0.58
C ALA A 85 -3.15 -7.35 -0.09
N GLY A 86 -4.09 -6.59 -0.62
CA GLY A 86 -4.34 -5.21 -0.22
C GLY A 86 -5.61 -4.63 -0.82
N THR A 87 -5.81 -3.33 -0.59
CA THR A 87 -6.98 -2.58 -1.06
C THR A 87 -6.55 -1.24 -1.63
N VAL A 88 -7.12 -0.85 -2.78
CA VAL A 88 -6.91 0.47 -3.39
C VAL A 88 -8.09 1.39 -3.06
N TYR A 89 -7.80 2.64 -2.71
CA TYR A 89 -8.76 3.66 -2.26
C TYR A 89 -8.71 4.93 -3.12
N SER A 90 -9.69 5.82 -2.92
CA SER A 90 -9.70 7.17 -3.50
C SER A 90 -8.90 8.14 -2.64
N ARG A 91 -8.83 7.91 -1.32
CA ARG A 91 -8.12 8.79 -0.37
C ARG A 91 -7.19 8.05 0.58
N LEU A 92 -6.24 8.83 1.10
CA LEU A 92 -5.09 8.32 1.85
C LEU A 92 -5.48 7.76 3.21
N HIS A 93 -6.56 8.26 3.82
CA HIS A 93 -6.96 7.92 5.18
C HIS A 93 -8.37 7.33 5.26
N GLU A 94 -8.79 6.55 4.26
CA GLU A 94 -10.10 5.88 4.32
C GLU A 94 -10.12 4.79 5.42
N PRO A 95 -11.19 4.69 6.21
CA PRO A 95 -11.27 3.74 7.31
C PRO A 95 -11.31 2.29 6.82
N ASP A 96 -10.96 1.35 7.70
CA ASP A 96 -11.24 -0.07 7.46
C ASP A 96 -12.72 -0.30 7.16
N ASP A 97 -13.00 -1.36 6.42
CA ASP A 97 -14.32 -1.73 5.91
C ASP A 97 -14.93 -0.75 4.90
N CYS A 98 -14.34 0.41 4.62
CA CYS A 98 -14.79 1.25 3.51
C CYS A 98 -14.50 0.55 2.17
N ASN A 99 -15.49 0.44 1.28
CA ASN A 99 -15.25 -0.11 -0.05
C ASN A 99 -14.35 0.83 -0.86
N GLY A 100 -13.28 0.30 -1.42
CA GLY A 100 -12.32 1.02 -2.23
C GLY A 100 -12.68 1.09 -3.72
N ARG A 101 -11.66 1.34 -4.54
CA ARG A 101 -11.74 1.52 -5.99
C ARG A 101 -11.73 0.17 -6.72
N SER A 102 -12.81 -0.13 -7.43
CA SER A 102 -12.93 -1.34 -8.27
C SER A 102 -12.27 -1.18 -9.64
N GLY A 103 -11.82 -2.29 -10.23
CA GLY A 103 -11.32 -2.35 -11.61
C GLY A 103 -9.94 -1.73 -11.82
N ILE A 104 -9.22 -1.42 -10.74
CA ILE A 104 -7.86 -0.87 -10.79
C ILE A 104 -6.87 -2.02 -10.97
N VAL A 105 -5.91 -1.87 -11.87
CA VAL A 105 -4.87 -2.88 -12.07
C VAL A 105 -3.70 -2.60 -11.15
N VAL A 106 -3.29 -3.61 -10.39
CA VAL A 106 -2.06 -3.59 -9.60
C VAL A 106 -1.08 -4.55 -10.27
N GLU A 107 0.01 -4.00 -10.78
CA GLU A 107 1.13 -4.78 -11.30
C GLU A 107 2.15 -5.00 -10.18
N ILE A 108 2.49 -6.26 -9.92
CA ILE A 108 3.50 -6.69 -8.95
C ILE A 108 4.65 -7.33 -9.72
N THR A 109 5.81 -6.70 -9.67
CA THR A 109 7.02 -7.12 -10.41
C THR A 109 8.02 -7.74 -9.45
N GLY A 110 8.31 -9.02 -9.63
CA GLY A 110 9.34 -9.72 -8.87
C GLY A 110 10.76 -9.31 -9.24
N ASP A 111 11.74 -9.71 -8.43
CA ASP A 111 13.17 -9.42 -8.65
C ASP A 111 13.73 -10.06 -9.93
N ASP A 112 13.07 -11.11 -10.42
CA ASP A 112 13.36 -11.75 -11.70
C ASP A 112 12.76 -11.01 -12.91
N GLY A 113 12.04 -9.91 -12.67
CA GLY A 113 11.36 -9.10 -13.67
C GLY A 113 10.01 -9.67 -14.12
N GLN A 114 9.53 -10.78 -13.55
CA GLN A 114 8.21 -11.30 -13.86
C GLN A 114 7.13 -10.38 -13.28
N VAL A 115 6.17 -9.99 -14.12
CA VAL A 115 5.03 -9.14 -13.74
C VAL A 115 3.79 -10.00 -13.54
N PHE A 116 3.13 -9.79 -12.41
CA PHE A 116 1.82 -10.36 -12.09
C PHE A 116 0.80 -9.23 -11.97
N GLU A 117 -0.33 -9.37 -12.64
CA GLU A 117 -1.43 -8.41 -12.55
C GLU A 117 -2.52 -8.92 -11.60
N ALA A 118 -2.98 -8.06 -10.71
CA ALA A 118 -4.16 -8.27 -9.90
C ALA A 118 -5.13 -7.09 -10.08
N THR A 119 -6.35 -7.37 -10.56
CA THR A 119 -7.39 -6.34 -10.69
C THR A 119 -8.20 -6.25 -9.40
N THR A 120 -8.44 -5.04 -8.90
CA THR A 120 -9.26 -4.84 -7.72
C THR A 120 -10.72 -5.23 -7.98
N ASN A 121 -11.30 -5.93 -7.01
CA ASN A 121 -12.70 -6.34 -7.06
C ASN A 121 -13.65 -5.18 -6.66
N PRO A 122 -14.98 -5.38 -6.63
CA PRO A 122 -15.94 -4.33 -6.28
C PRO A 122 -15.74 -3.63 -4.93
N ALA A 123 -15.01 -4.23 -3.99
CA ALA A 123 -14.69 -3.63 -2.69
C ALA A 123 -13.29 -2.99 -2.66
N GLY A 124 -12.58 -2.98 -3.78
CA GLY A 124 -11.23 -2.43 -3.90
C GLY A 124 -10.10 -3.41 -3.57
N ASN A 125 -10.42 -4.65 -3.21
CA ASN A 125 -9.41 -5.64 -2.80
C ASN A 125 -8.74 -6.29 -4.00
N PHE A 126 -7.43 -6.53 -3.90
CA PHE A 126 -6.64 -7.32 -4.83
C PHE A 126 -5.79 -8.32 -4.05
N PHE A 127 -5.42 -9.44 -4.68
CA PHE A 127 -4.59 -10.46 -4.06
C PHE A 127 -3.93 -11.39 -5.07
N LEU A 128 -2.83 -12.02 -4.66
CA LEU A 128 -2.21 -13.16 -5.32
C LEU A 128 -2.29 -14.39 -4.40
N TYR A 129 -2.72 -15.52 -4.94
CA TYR A 129 -2.81 -16.78 -4.19
C TYR A 129 -1.44 -17.43 -3.99
N ALA A 130 -1.32 -18.22 -2.91
CA ALA A 130 -0.22 -19.16 -2.76
C ALA A 130 -0.14 -20.10 -3.97
N GLY A 131 1.08 -20.33 -4.46
CA GLY A 131 1.36 -21.04 -5.71
C GLY A 131 1.77 -20.12 -6.86
N THR A 132 1.48 -18.82 -6.76
CA THR A 132 2.11 -17.82 -7.64
C THR A 132 3.60 -17.73 -7.33
N ALA A 133 4.44 -17.89 -8.35
CA ALA A 133 5.90 -17.90 -8.22
C ALA A 133 6.47 -16.47 -8.19
N LEU A 134 6.00 -15.62 -7.28
CA LEU A 134 6.52 -14.27 -7.13
C LEU A 134 7.92 -14.32 -6.49
N VAL A 135 8.94 -13.86 -7.21
CA VAL A 135 10.29 -13.74 -6.68
C VAL A 135 10.42 -12.43 -5.90
N THR A 136 10.82 -12.53 -4.63
CA THR A 136 11.04 -11.37 -3.76
C THR A 136 12.53 -10.95 -3.76
N PRO A 137 12.85 -9.67 -3.51
CA PRO A 137 11.91 -8.58 -3.24
C PRO A 137 11.15 -8.17 -4.50
N TYR A 138 9.94 -7.64 -4.33
CA TYR A 138 9.11 -7.18 -5.44
C TYR A 138 8.86 -5.69 -5.34
N THR A 139 8.46 -5.07 -6.44
CA THR A 139 7.85 -3.73 -6.44
C THR A 139 6.43 -3.82 -6.97
N ALA A 140 5.57 -2.86 -6.62
CA ALA A 140 4.24 -2.77 -7.22
C ALA A 140 3.98 -1.37 -7.76
N ARG A 141 3.11 -1.31 -8.76
CA ARG A 141 2.52 -0.07 -9.26
C ARG A 141 1.04 -0.27 -9.55
N VAL A 142 0.31 0.83 -9.53
CA VAL A 142 -1.12 0.87 -9.71
C VAL A 142 -1.44 1.63 -10.99
N LEU A 143 -2.28 1.06 -11.84
CA LEU A 143 -2.63 1.61 -13.14
C LEU A 143 -4.13 1.93 -13.19
N VAL A 144 -4.43 3.12 -13.72
CA VAL A 144 -5.78 3.57 -14.06
C VAL A 144 -5.83 3.70 -15.57
N ASP A 145 -6.73 2.96 -16.23
CA ASP A 145 -6.86 2.93 -17.69
C ASP A 145 -5.53 2.68 -18.43
N GLY A 146 -4.68 1.83 -17.85
CA GLY A 146 -3.35 1.48 -18.38
C GLY A 146 -2.26 2.53 -18.14
N VAL A 147 -2.56 3.63 -17.44
CA VAL A 147 -1.59 4.67 -17.07
C VAL A 147 -1.18 4.49 -15.61
N GLU A 148 0.12 4.51 -15.34
CA GLU A 148 0.66 4.45 -13.98
C GLU A 148 0.18 5.66 -13.15
N ALA A 149 -0.58 5.38 -12.08
CA ALA A 149 -1.13 6.37 -11.17
C ALA A 149 -0.32 6.48 -9.87
N ALA A 150 0.24 5.37 -9.41
CA ALA A 150 1.09 5.31 -8.22
C ALA A 150 2.08 4.15 -8.32
N ARG A 151 3.20 4.25 -7.61
CA ARG A 151 4.19 3.17 -7.51
C ARG A 151 4.82 3.10 -6.13
N MET A 152 5.24 1.90 -5.74
CA MET A 152 6.09 1.70 -4.57
C MET A 152 7.46 2.33 -4.81
N ILE A 153 7.99 2.99 -3.77
CA ILE A 153 9.29 3.66 -3.85
C ILE A 153 10.44 2.68 -3.54
N GLY A 154 10.20 1.70 -2.66
CA GLY A 154 11.16 0.65 -2.30
C GLY A 154 10.62 -0.75 -2.59
N ALA A 155 11.52 -1.70 -2.87
CA ALA A 155 11.17 -3.10 -3.04
C ALA A 155 10.84 -3.74 -1.68
N GLN A 156 9.88 -4.66 -1.65
CA GLN A 156 9.36 -5.29 -0.43
C GLN A 156 9.39 -6.81 -0.53
N THR A 157 9.44 -7.46 0.64
CA THR A 157 9.26 -8.92 0.79
C THR A 157 7.96 -9.27 1.51
N GLU A 158 7.36 -8.28 2.20
CA GLU A 158 6.09 -8.42 2.89
C GLU A 158 4.92 -8.34 1.89
N GLY A 159 4.09 -9.37 1.87
CA GLY A 159 2.91 -9.47 1.00
C GLY A 159 1.65 -8.86 1.60
N SER A 160 1.61 -8.68 2.91
CA SER A 160 0.54 -7.99 3.61
C SER A 160 0.66 -6.50 3.38
N CYS A 161 0.01 -5.99 2.34
CA CYS A 161 0.03 -4.57 2.05
C CYS A 161 -0.65 -3.75 3.16
N GLY A 162 -1.68 -4.32 3.80
CA GLY A 162 -2.40 -3.70 4.91
C GLY A 162 -1.57 -3.48 6.17
N SER A 163 -0.43 -4.16 6.33
CA SER A 163 0.49 -3.94 7.46
C SER A 163 1.20 -2.58 7.40
N CYS A 164 1.47 -2.06 6.20
CA CYS A 164 2.06 -0.72 6.00
C CYS A 164 1.03 0.31 5.54
N HIS A 165 0.10 -0.08 4.66
CA HIS A 165 -0.92 0.80 4.11
C HIS A 165 -2.20 0.85 4.96
N THR A 166 -2.02 1.17 6.25
CA THR A 166 -3.10 1.37 7.22
C THR A 166 -3.82 2.70 6.98
N VAL A 167 -4.85 3.01 7.79
CA VAL A 167 -5.54 4.32 7.75
C VAL A 167 -4.54 5.48 7.85
N ASP A 168 -3.63 5.42 8.82
CA ASP A 168 -2.66 6.50 9.09
C ASP A 168 -1.30 6.26 8.42
N GLY A 169 -1.13 5.09 7.80
CA GLY A 169 0.15 4.61 7.35
C GLY A 169 0.99 4.04 8.50
N ALA A 170 1.87 3.10 8.15
CA ALA A 170 2.86 2.53 9.04
C ALA A 170 4.16 2.31 8.27
N GLU A 171 5.28 2.24 8.99
CA GLU A 171 6.58 1.95 8.39
C GLU A 171 6.89 2.85 7.18
N GLY A 172 6.69 4.16 7.35
CA GLY A 172 6.98 5.15 6.31
C GLY A 172 6.02 5.18 5.12
N ALA A 173 5.03 4.29 5.03
CA ALA A 173 3.91 4.44 4.11
C ALA A 173 3.03 5.61 4.58
N PRO A 174 2.50 6.45 3.67
CA PRO A 174 1.74 7.64 4.04
C PRO A 174 0.29 7.35 4.46
N GLY A 175 -0.19 6.12 4.24
CA GLY A 175 -1.59 5.74 4.40
C GLY A 175 -1.97 4.64 3.42
N ARG A 176 -3.26 4.61 3.05
CA ARG A 176 -3.84 3.70 2.06
C ARG A 176 -3.10 3.74 0.72
N ILE A 177 -3.21 2.65 -0.04
CA ILE A 177 -2.84 2.64 -1.46
C ILE A 177 -3.92 3.43 -2.20
N VAL A 178 -3.53 4.52 -2.85
CA VAL A 178 -4.49 5.44 -3.49
C VAL A 178 -4.29 5.56 -4.98
N VAL A 179 -5.41 5.74 -5.68
CA VAL A 179 -5.46 6.36 -6.99
C VAL A 179 -6.41 7.54 -6.89
N GLY A 180 -6.06 8.67 -7.50
CA GLY A 180 -6.95 9.83 -7.52
C GLY A 180 -8.31 9.48 -8.14
N ASP A 181 -9.34 10.22 -7.76
CA ASP A 181 -10.61 10.17 -8.48
C ASP A 181 -10.38 10.66 -9.94
N PRO A 182 -11.12 10.10 -10.92
CA PRO A 182 -11.06 10.56 -12.31
C PRO A 182 -11.48 12.03 -12.47
#